data_AF-A0A7V1U837-F1
#
_entry.id   AF-A0A7V1U837-F1
#
_cell.length_a   1.000
_cell.length_b   1.000
_cell.length_c   1.000
_cell.angle_alpha   90.00
_cell.angle_beta   90.00
_cell.angle_gamma   90.00
#
_symmetry.space_group_name_H-M   'P 1'
#
loop_
_entity.id
_entity.type
_entity.pdbx_description
1 polymer ?
#
loop_
_entity_poly.entity_id
_entity_poly.type
_entity_poly.pdbx_seq_one_letter_code
_entity_poly.pdbx_strand_id
1 'polypeptide(L)'
;MQMLRIDGALYREMVEHGLREFPNEACGLLAGRDGVPVRFFAMRNLDASPVSYRLDPKEQLEVFDRMDEEGWELLGIFHTHTHSEAYPSETDLRLAFYPDAYYLVMSLSDRERPVLRAFRIVDGEITEEELEVA
;
A
#
# COMPACT_ATOMS: atom_id res chain seq x y z
N MET A 1 12.09 16.26 1.32
CA MET A 1 11.60 14.94 1.77
C MET A 1 10.46 15.21 2.72
N GLN A 2 9.25 14.79 2.35
CA GLN A 2 8.12 14.80 3.28
C GLN A 2 8.14 13.45 4.00
N MET A 3 7.99 13.47 5.32
CA MET A 3 7.93 12.25 6.12
C MET A 3 6.47 11.80 6.24
N LEU A 4 6.17 10.57 5.81
CA LEU A 4 4.87 9.95 5.99
C LEU A 4 4.77 9.35 7.40
N ARG A 5 3.85 9.86 8.22
CA ARG A 5 3.57 9.31 9.55
C ARG A 5 2.34 8.41 9.50
N ILE A 6 2.49 7.14 9.86
CA ILE A 6 1.38 6.18 9.95
C ILE A 6 1.10 5.90 11.43
N ASP A 7 -0.16 6.05 11.85
CA ASP A 7 -0.59 5.69 13.20
C ASP A 7 -0.41 4.19 13.45
N GLY A 8 0.06 3.80 14.65
CA GLY A 8 0.28 2.40 15.00
C GLY A 8 -0.94 1.49 14.85
N ALA A 9 -2.17 2.00 14.95
CA ALA A 9 -3.38 1.22 14.65
C ALA A 9 -3.51 0.93 13.16
N LEU A 10 -3.33 1.94 12.29
CA LEU A 10 -3.34 1.74 10.83
C LEU A 10 -2.23 0.78 10.40
N TYR A 11 -1.03 0.93 10.96
CA TYR A 11 0.07 0.01 10.70
C TYR A 11 -0.29 -1.44 11.06
N ARG A 12 -0.91 -1.67 12.23
CA ARG A 12 -1.37 -3.01 12.63
C ARG A 12 -2.42 -3.57 11.69
N GLU A 13 -3.39 -2.76 11.24
CA GLU A 13 -4.39 -3.20 10.26
C GLU A 13 -3.73 -3.68 8.95
N MET A 14 -2.73 -2.94 8.46
CA MET A 14 -1.97 -3.31 7.27
C MET A 14 -1.20 -4.63 7.47
N VAL A 15 -0.54 -4.79 8.63
CA VAL A 15 0.17 -6.03 8.98
C VAL A 15 -0.79 -7.21 9.09
N GLU A 16 -1.90 -7.06 9.81
CA GLU A 16 -2.90 -8.11 9.98
C GLU A 16 -3.51 -8.53 8.64
N HIS A 17 -3.76 -7.58 7.74
CA HIS A 17 -4.20 -7.90 6.38
C HIS A 17 -3.12 -8.68 5.61
N GLY A 18 -1.87 -8.21 5.64
CA GLY A 18 -0.75 -8.89 4.99
C GLY A 18 -0.57 -10.34 5.45
N LEU A 19 -0.59 -10.56 6.76
CA LEU A 19 -0.45 -11.89 7.34
C LEU A 19 -1.66 -12.79 7.05
N ARG A 20 -2.86 -12.23 6.91
CA ARG A 20 -4.08 -12.98 6.58
C ARG A 20 -4.08 -13.47 5.14
N GLU A 21 -3.61 -12.67 4.18
CA GLU A 21 -3.59 -13.06 2.76
C GLU A 21 -2.43 -13.99 2.40
N PHE A 22 -1.39 -14.05 3.23
CA PHE A 22 -0.27 -14.96 3.03
C PHE A 22 -0.76 -16.42 2.81
N PRO A 23 -0.24 -17.15 1.79
CA PRO A 23 0.97 -16.91 1.02
C PRO A 23 0.81 -16.01 -0.21
N ASN A 24 -0.36 -15.40 -0.42
CA ASN A 24 -0.56 -14.44 -1.50
C ASN A 24 -0.14 -13.02 -1.07
N GLU A 25 0.15 -12.16 -2.05
CA GLU A 25 0.27 -10.74 -1.80
C GLU A 25 -1.08 -10.17 -1.36
N ALA A 26 -1.07 -9.40 -0.29
CA ALA A 26 -2.16 -8.53 0.11
C ALA A 26 -2.08 -7.22 -0.66
N CYS A 27 -3.21 -6.54 -0.82
CA CYS A 27 -3.24 -5.24 -1.49
C CYS A 27 -4.35 -4.35 -0.92
N GLY A 28 -4.21 -3.05 -1.04
CA GLY A 28 -5.20 -2.11 -0.55
C GLY A 28 -4.89 -0.66 -0.87
N LEU A 29 -5.77 0.24 -0.42
CA LEU A 29 -5.63 1.66 -0.61
C LEU A 29 -5.57 2.37 0.75
N LEU A 30 -4.69 3.36 0.86
CA LEU A 30 -4.59 4.25 2.00
C LEU A 30 -5.21 5.59 1.61
N ALA A 31 -6.29 5.96 2.28
CA ALA A 31 -6.87 7.29 2.18
C ALA A 31 -6.14 8.28 3.08
N GLY A 32 -6.03 9.51 2.61
CA GLY A 32 -5.51 10.64 3.37
C GLY A 32 -6.43 11.84 3.37
N ARG A 33 -6.11 12.79 4.26
CA ARG A 33 -6.68 14.13 4.25
C ARG A 33 -5.56 15.12 4.52
N ASP A 34 -5.35 16.05 3.60
CA ASP A 34 -4.27 17.04 3.69
C ASP A 34 -2.88 16.38 3.88
N GLY A 35 -2.64 15.26 3.19
CA GLY A 35 -1.40 14.48 3.27
C GLY A 35 -1.26 13.56 4.50
N VAL A 36 -2.27 13.51 5.38
CA VAL A 36 -2.25 12.69 6.61
C VAL A 36 -3.06 11.41 6.41
N PRO A 37 -2.52 10.20 6.68
CA PRO A 37 -3.29 8.96 6.64
C PRO A 37 -4.51 9.00 7.57
N VAL A 38 -5.69 8.68 7.03
CA VAL A 38 -6.94 8.66 7.80
C VAL A 38 -7.63 7.30 7.82
N ARG A 39 -7.44 6.48 6.77
CA ARG A 39 -8.06 5.16 6.69
C ARG A 39 -7.35 4.22 5.75
N PHE A 40 -7.18 2.97 6.19
CA PHE A 40 -6.75 1.88 5.32
C PHE A 40 -7.95 1.07 4.83
N PHE A 41 -7.96 0.78 3.54
CA PHE A 41 -8.92 -0.10 2.88
C PHE A 41 -8.17 -1.34 2.41
N ALA A 42 -8.26 -2.41 3.22
CA ALA A 42 -7.84 -3.74 2.80
C ALA A 42 -8.72 -4.22 1.64
N MET A 43 -8.11 -4.77 0.60
CA MET A 43 -8.80 -5.15 -0.61
C MET A 43 -8.44 -6.55 -1.07
N ARG A 44 -9.32 -7.14 -1.86
CA ARG A 44 -9.07 -8.44 -2.45
C ARG A 44 -8.01 -8.35 -3.54
N ASN A 45 -7.00 -9.22 -3.44
CA ASN A 45 -6.12 -9.53 -4.56
C ASN A 45 -6.85 -10.48 -5.53
N LEU A 46 -7.27 -9.97 -6.69
CA LEU A 46 -7.92 -10.76 -7.74
C LEU A 46 -7.00 -11.78 -8.41
N ASP A 47 -5.70 -11.57 -8.40
CA ASP A 47 -4.75 -12.52 -8.97
C ASP A 47 -4.58 -13.75 -8.08
N ALA A 48 -4.90 -13.63 -6.77
CA ALA A 48 -4.70 -14.67 -5.77
C ALA A 48 -3.29 -15.30 -5.88
N SER A 49 -2.28 -14.43 -5.95
CA SER A 49 -0.91 -14.77 -6.36
C SER A 49 0.10 -14.35 -5.29
N PRO A 50 1.20 -15.11 -5.11
CA PRO A 50 2.28 -14.79 -4.17
C PRO A 50 3.26 -13.71 -4.66
N VAL A 51 3.14 -13.28 -5.92
CA VAL A 51 4.11 -12.38 -6.60
C VAL A 51 3.44 -11.31 -7.46
N SER A 52 2.12 -11.20 -7.40
CA SER A 52 1.39 -10.16 -8.10
C SER A 52 0.09 -9.86 -7.38
N TYR A 53 -0.37 -8.62 -7.54
CA TYR A 53 -1.68 -8.21 -7.11
C TYR A 53 -2.44 -7.46 -8.20
N ARG A 54 -3.75 -7.57 -8.11
CA ARG A 54 -4.69 -6.72 -8.84
C ARG A 54 -5.87 -6.44 -7.93
N LEU A 55 -6.07 -5.16 -7.63
CA LEU A 55 -7.20 -4.70 -6.82
C LEU A 55 -8.52 -5.08 -7.51
N ASP A 56 -9.52 -5.52 -6.74
CA ASP A 56 -10.85 -5.79 -7.28
C ASP A 56 -11.50 -4.48 -7.76
N PRO A 57 -11.84 -4.33 -9.06
CA PRO A 57 -12.39 -3.08 -9.59
C PRO A 57 -13.70 -2.63 -8.94
N LYS A 58 -14.49 -3.56 -8.41
CA LYS A 58 -15.73 -3.21 -7.70
C LYS A 58 -15.43 -2.60 -6.35
N GLU A 59 -14.53 -3.22 -5.59
CA GLU A 59 -14.07 -2.67 -4.31
C GLU A 59 -13.34 -1.33 -4.55
N GLN A 60 -12.57 -1.20 -5.63
CA GLN A 60 -11.91 0.06 -5.98
C GLN A 60 -12.93 1.19 -6.14
N LEU A 61 -13.98 0.94 -6.93
CA LEU A 61 -15.04 1.93 -7.14
C LEU A 61 -15.70 2.33 -5.82
N GLU A 62 -16.07 1.37 -4.98
CA GLU A 62 -16.68 1.63 -3.67
C GLU A 62 -15.76 2.44 -2.74
N VAL A 63 -14.45 2.18 -2.77
CA VAL A 63 -13.46 2.92 -1.99
C VAL A 63 -13.31 4.35 -2.51
N PHE A 64 -13.24 4.56 -3.83
CA PHE A 64 -13.17 5.90 -4.42
C PHE A 64 -14.42 6.72 -4.15
N ASP A 65 -15.62 6.13 -4.33
CA ASP A 65 -16.89 6.80 -4.00
C ASP A 65 -16.89 7.26 -2.53
N ARG A 66 -16.41 6.41 -1.61
CA ARG A 66 -16.29 6.77 -0.20
C ARG A 66 -15.24 7.85 0.06
N MET A 67 -14.09 7.81 -0.60
CA MET A 67 -13.07 8.86 -0.50
C MET A 67 -13.68 10.20 -0.91
N ASP A 68 -14.42 10.24 -2.02
CA ASP A 68 -15.09 11.45 -2.50
C ASP A 68 -16.15 11.96 -1.52
N GLU A 69 -16.99 11.07 -0.97
CA GLU A 69 -18.02 11.42 0.03
C GLU A 69 -17.44 12.04 1.31
N GLU A 70 -16.29 11.54 1.76
CA GLU A 70 -15.63 11.98 2.99
C GLU A 70 -14.64 13.13 2.77
N GLY A 71 -14.39 13.51 1.51
CA GLY A 71 -13.38 14.51 1.13
C GLY A 71 -11.95 14.04 1.41
N TRP A 72 -11.67 12.76 1.19
CA TRP A 72 -10.35 12.15 1.30
C TRP A 72 -9.68 12.03 -0.07
N GLU A 73 -8.36 11.97 -0.06
CA GLU A 73 -7.54 11.73 -1.24
C GLU A 73 -6.95 10.32 -1.22
N LEU A 74 -6.60 9.78 -2.39
CA LEU A 74 -5.77 8.58 -2.49
C LEU A 74 -4.34 8.94 -2.06
N LEU A 75 -4.01 8.65 -0.81
CA LEU A 75 -2.70 8.94 -0.26
C LEU A 75 -1.68 7.84 -0.62
N GLY A 76 -2.10 6.58 -0.65
CA GLY A 76 -1.18 5.49 -0.95
C GLY A 76 -1.83 4.23 -1.50
N ILE A 77 -1.01 3.46 -2.21
CA ILE A 77 -1.32 2.13 -2.72
C ILE A 77 -0.44 1.16 -1.95
N PHE A 78 -1.05 0.16 -1.33
CA PHE A 78 -0.37 -0.81 -0.50
C PHE A 78 -0.35 -2.18 -1.15
N HIS A 79 0.78 -2.87 -1.02
CA HIS A 79 0.87 -4.31 -1.24
C HIS A 79 1.94 -4.97 -0.39
N THR A 80 1.86 -6.29 -0.25
CA THR A 80 2.90 -7.08 0.42
C THR A 80 3.77 -7.82 -0.57
N HIS A 81 5.04 -7.96 -0.23
CA HIS A 81 5.94 -8.92 -0.82
C HIS A 81 6.10 -10.11 0.12
N THR A 82 5.79 -11.30 -0.36
CA THR A 82 5.72 -12.52 0.47
C THR A 82 7.09 -13.06 0.90
N HIS A 83 8.09 -12.89 0.03
CA HIS A 83 9.44 -13.47 0.23
C HIS A 83 10.60 -12.54 -0.15
N SER A 84 10.33 -11.34 -0.64
CA SER A 84 11.34 -10.33 -1.01
C SER A 84 11.31 -9.13 -0.08
N GLU A 85 12.34 -8.29 -0.18
CA GLU A 85 12.44 -7.05 0.58
C GLU A 85 11.31 -6.06 0.24
N ALA A 86 11.13 -5.08 1.12
CA ALA A 86 10.16 -4.01 0.97
C ALA A 86 10.70 -2.97 -0.03
N TYR A 87 10.74 -3.34 -1.31
CA TYR A 87 11.20 -2.48 -2.39
C TYR A 87 10.43 -2.80 -3.67
N PRO A 88 9.98 -1.80 -4.47
CA PRO A 88 9.20 -2.04 -5.66
C PRO A 88 9.92 -2.94 -6.68
N SER A 89 9.20 -3.92 -7.23
CA SER A 89 9.66 -4.77 -8.32
C SER A 89 9.53 -4.08 -9.68
N GLU A 90 10.16 -4.63 -10.73
CA GLU A 90 9.96 -4.13 -12.11
C GLU A 90 8.48 -4.17 -12.55
N THR A 91 7.71 -5.14 -12.04
CA THR A 91 6.27 -5.23 -12.30
C THR A 91 5.53 -4.07 -11.66
N ASP A 92 5.89 -3.70 -10.42
CA ASP A 92 5.29 -2.57 -9.72
C ASP A 92 5.52 -1.25 -10.48
N LEU A 93 6.74 -1.06 -11.00
CA LEU A 93 7.10 0.13 -11.77
C LEU A 93 6.25 0.27 -13.04
N ARG A 94 6.04 -0.83 -13.75
CA ARG A 94 5.21 -0.85 -14.96
C ARG A 94 3.74 -0.55 -14.69
N LEU A 95 3.27 -0.81 -13.48
CA LEU A 95 1.88 -0.63 -13.06
C LEU A 95 1.68 0.62 -12.19
N ALA A 96 2.72 1.42 -12.02
CA ALA A 96 2.70 2.64 -11.22
C ALA A 96 2.08 3.81 -12.00
N PHE A 97 0.74 3.89 -11.98
CA PHE A 97 -0.01 4.93 -12.71
C PHE A 97 -0.40 6.16 -11.86
N TYR A 98 -0.07 6.19 -10.57
CA TYR A 98 -0.47 7.22 -9.62
C TYR A 98 0.75 7.97 -9.07
N PRO A 99 1.26 9.00 -9.79
CA PRO A 99 2.52 9.67 -9.44
C PRO A 99 2.47 10.41 -8.10
N ASP A 100 1.27 10.83 -7.67
CA ASP A 100 1.06 11.59 -6.43
C ASP A 100 0.88 10.69 -5.20
N ALA A 101 0.64 9.38 -5.39
CA ALA A 101 0.43 8.43 -4.31
C ALA A 101 1.75 7.85 -3.77
N TYR A 102 1.76 7.50 -2.48
CA TYR A 102 2.81 6.66 -1.91
C TYR A 102 2.57 5.19 -2.29
N TYR A 103 3.58 4.53 -2.85
CA TYR A 103 3.63 3.09 -3.00
C TYR A 103 4.20 2.48 -1.71
N LEU A 104 3.33 1.85 -0.94
CA LEU A 104 3.61 1.26 0.37
C LEU A 104 3.88 -0.23 0.19
N VAL A 105 5.14 -0.64 0.31
CA VAL A 105 5.54 -2.04 0.15
C VAL A 105 5.86 -2.63 1.51
N MET A 106 5.15 -3.69 1.89
CA MET A 106 5.43 -4.43 3.12
C MET A 106 6.08 -5.78 2.82
N SER A 107 7.30 -5.97 3.29
CA SER A 107 7.94 -7.27 3.26
C SER A 107 7.43 -8.16 4.39
N LEU A 108 7.03 -9.38 4.02
CA LEU A 108 6.69 -10.48 4.92
C LEU A 108 7.74 -11.60 4.88
N SER A 109 8.96 -11.31 4.40
CA SER A 109 10.05 -12.31 4.40
C SER A 109 10.39 -12.78 5.81
N ASP A 110 10.28 -11.88 6.80
CA ASP A 110 10.20 -12.19 8.22
C ASP A 110 8.81 -11.79 8.75
N ARG A 111 7.92 -12.78 8.91
CA ARG A 111 6.53 -12.56 9.36
C ARG A 111 6.44 -12.14 10.84
N GLU A 112 7.48 -12.37 11.63
CA GLU A 112 7.53 -11.87 13.01
C GLU A 112 7.97 -10.40 13.07
N ARG A 113 8.62 -9.92 12.01
CA ARG A 113 9.10 -8.54 11.88
C ARG A 113 8.82 -7.97 10.48
N PRO A 114 7.54 -7.75 10.11
CA PRO A 114 7.21 -7.10 8.86
C PRO A 114 7.90 -5.74 8.73
N VAL A 115 8.38 -5.45 7.52
CA VAL A 115 9.04 -4.17 7.20
C VAL A 115 8.19 -3.42 6.20
N LEU A 116 7.72 -2.23 6.55
CA LEU A 116 6.96 -1.35 5.66
C LEU A 116 7.86 -0.20 5.19
N ARG A 117 7.88 0.05 3.88
CA ARG A 117 8.61 1.18 3.26
C ARG A 117 7.68 1.93 2.29
N ALA A 118 7.97 3.21 2.07
CA ALA A 118 7.19 4.09 1.21
C ALA A 118 8.03 4.61 0.04
N PHE A 119 7.42 4.64 -1.14
CA PHE A 119 8.07 5.08 -2.36
C PHE A 119 7.18 6.02 -3.16
N ARG A 120 7.78 6.94 -3.91
CA ARG A 120 7.16 7.60 -5.06
C ARG A 120 7.75 7.02 -6.33
N ILE A 121 6.89 6.77 -7.30
CA ILE A 121 7.28 6.25 -8.61
C ILE A 121 6.76 7.22 -9.66
N VAL A 122 7.68 7.93 -10.32
CA VAL A 122 7.36 8.94 -11.34
C VAL A 122 8.23 8.69 -12.55
N ASP A 123 7.63 8.52 -13.73
CA ASP A 123 8.34 8.24 -14.99
C ASP A 123 9.35 7.08 -14.92
N GLY A 124 9.06 6.08 -14.07
CA GLY A 124 9.92 4.91 -13.84
C GLY A 124 11.06 5.14 -12.84
N GLU A 125 11.20 6.35 -12.28
CA GLU A 125 12.15 6.66 -11.22
C GLU A 125 11.54 6.36 -9.85
N ILE A 126 12.26 5.57 -9.04
CA ILE A 126 11.87 5.23 -7.67
C ILE A 126 12.57 6.18 -6.71
N THR A 127 11.80 6.91 -5.91
CA THR A 127 12.31 7.68 -4.77
C THR A 127 11.73 7.09 -3.50
N GLU A 128 12.58 6.69 -2.56
CA GLU A 128 12.13 6.30 -1.23
C GLU A 128 11.79 7.55 -0.40
N GLU A 129 10.65 7.51 0.27
CA GLU A 129 10.19 8.55 1.17
C GLU A 129 10.33 8.08 2.62
N GLU A 130 10.67 8.99 3.52
CA GLU A 130 10.79 8.66 4.94
C GLU A 130 9.43 8.26 5.51
N LEU A 131 9.38 7.12 6.22
CA LEU A 131 8.18 6.61 6.87
C LEU A 131 8.46 6.41 8.36
N GLU A 132 7.55 6.93 9.19
CA GLU A 132 7.56 6.76 10.65
C GLU A 132 6.24 6.14 11.09
N VAL A 133 6.31 5.08 11.91
CA VAL A 133 5.13 4.53 12.60
C VAL A 133 5.07 5.18 13.99
N ALA A 134 3.99 5.93 14.26
CA ALA A 134 3.79 6.72 15.47
C ALA A 134 2.96 5.99 16.55
#